data_AF-A0A967TWJ1-F1
#
_entry.id   AF-A0A967TWJ1-F1
#
_cell.length_a   1.000
_cell.length_b   1.000
_cell.length_c   1.000
_cell.angle_alpha   90.00
_cell.angle_beta   90.00
_cell.angle_gamma   90.00
#
_symmetry.space_group_name_H-M   'P 1'
#
loop_
_entity.id
_entity.type
_entity.pdbx_description
1 polymer ?
#
loop_
_entity_poly.entity_id
_entity_poly.type
_entity_poly.pdbx_seq_one_letter_code
_entity_poly.pdbx_strand_id
1 'polypeptide(L)' 'GWFQSSLLASVGTRGVPPYQGVLTHGFVVDGQGKKMSKSIGNVIAPEEIIKKYGA' A
#
# COMPACT_ATOMS: atom_id res chain seq x y z
N GLY A 1 -5.09 10.57 -4.24
CA GLY A 1 -4.66 9.16 -4.07
C GLY A 1 -5.83 8.23 -4.33
N TRP A 2 -5.62 6.90 -4.40
CA TRP A 2 -6.65 5.94 -4.85
C TRP A 2 -7.99 6.09 -4.12
N PHE A 3 -8.00 6.07 -2.78
CA PHE A 3 -9.24 6.24 -1.99
C PHE A 3 -10.01 7.51 -2.35
N GLN A 4 -9.31 8.64 -2.47
CA GLN A 4 -9.93 9.93 -2.78
C GLN A 4 -10.52 9.97 -4.19
N SER A 5 -9.76 9.47 -5.18
CA SER A 5 -10.23 9.44 -6.58
C SER A 5 -11.44 8.52 -6.73
N SER A 6 -11.42 7.36 -6.08
CA SER A 6 -12.56 6.43 -6.04
C SER A 6 -13.77 7.04 -5.35
N LEU A 7 -13.58 7.74 -4.22
CA LEU A 7 -14.65 8.41 -3.49
C LEU A 7 -15.34 9.48 -4.35
N LEU A 8 -14.54 10.37 -4.96
CA LEU A 8 -15.06 11.46 -5.78
C LEU A 8 -15.84 10.93 -7.00
N ALA A 9 -15.32 9.90 -7.68
CA ALA A 9 -16.01 9.29 -8.81
C ALA A 9 -17.35 8.64 -8.42
N SER A 10 -17.40 7.90 -7.30
CA SER A 10 -18.61 7.21 -6.84
C SER A 10 -19.66 8.20 -6.35
N VAL A 11 -19.28 9.18 -5.53
CA VAL A 11 -20.21 10.21 -5.05
C VAL A 11 -20.75 11.04 -6.21
N GLY A 12 -19.89 11.42 -7.17
CA GLY A 12 -20.29 12.23 -8.33
C GLY A 12 -21.23 11.51 -9.31
N THR A 13 -21.17 10.18 -9.41
CA THR A 13 -21.98 9.41 -10.38
C THR A 13 -23.12 8.60 -9.77
N ARG A 14 -22.99 8.20 -8.51
CA ARG A 14 -23.92 7.28 -7.82
C ARG A 14 -24.43 7.81 -6.48
N GLY A 15 -23.91 8.94 -5.99
CA GLY A 15 -24.36 9.57 -4.73
C GLY A 15 -23.96 8.82 -3.45
N VAL A 16 -23.13 7.77 -3.54
CA VAL A 16 -22.73 6.94 -2.39
C VAL A 16 -21.22 6.69 -2.39
N PRO A 17 -20.57 6.54 -1.22
CA PRO A 17 -19.16 6.16 -1.15
C PRO A 17 -18.95 4.72 -1.65
N PRO A 18 -17.78 4.40 -2.26
CA PRO A 18 -17.52 3.08 -2.84
C PRO A 18 -17.05 2.03 -1.81
N TYR A 19 -16.95 2.39 -0.54
CA TYR A 19 -16.51 1.54 0.56
C TYR A 19 -17.26 1.94 1.84
N GLN A 20 -17.41 1.00 2.78
CA GLN A 20 -18.01 1.25 4.10
C GLN A 20 -16.99 1.74 5.13
N GLY A 21 -15.71 1.43 4.93
CA GLY A 21 -14.61 1.84 5.80
C GLY A 21 -13.28 1.78 5.05
N VAL A 22 -12.28 2.49 5.57
CA VAL A 22 -10.94 2.52 4.99
C VAL A 22 -9.95 2.03 6.03
N LEU A 23 -9.20 0.99 5.69
CA LEU A 23 -8.06 0.52 6.46
C LEU A 23 -6.78 0.94 5.74
N THR A 24 -5.94 1.68 6.44
CA THR A 24 -4.63 2.10 5.95
C THR A 24 -3.54 1.42 6.76
N HIS A 25 -2.38 1.23 6.13
CA HIS A 25 -1.18 0.76 6.82
C HIS A 25 0.00 1.67 6.46
N GLY A 26 1.00 1.70 7.34
CA GLY A 26 2.25 2.41 7.10
C GLY A 26 3.12 1.70 6.06
N PHE A 27 4.24 2.32 5.71
CA PHE A 27 5.26 1.66 4.90
C PHE A 27 6.15 0.78 5.78
N VAL A 28 6.61 -0.33 5.21
CA VAL A 28 7.71 -1.10 5.80
C VAL A 28 9.00 -0.29 5.64
N VAL A 29 9.85 -0.34 6.67
CA VAL A 29 11.13 0.37 6.74
C VAL A 29 12.30 -0.59 6.76
N ASP A 30 13.44 -0.15 6.23
CA ASP A 30 14.70 -0.91 6.34
C ASP A 30 15.28 -0.86 7.77
N GLY A 31 16.42 -1.53 7.97
CA GLY A 31 17.09 -1.56 9.28
C GLY A 31 17.59 -0.21 9.80
N GLN A 32 17.57 0.85 8.97
CA GLN A 32 17.91 2.22 9.35
C GLN A 32 16.65 3.10 9.54
N GLY A 33 15.45 2.51 9.47
CA GLY A 33 14.19 3.23 9.62
C GLY A 33 13.76 4.03 8.38
N LYS A 34 14.44 3.86 7.24
CA LYS A 34 14.03 4.53 5.99
C LYS A 34 12.95 3.71 5.30
N LYS A 35 11.92 4.38 4.78
CA LYS A 35 10.90 3.74 3.94
C LYS A 35 11.56 2.93 2.82
N MET A 36 11.16 1.67 2.67
CA MET A 36 11.63 0.85 1.55
C MET A 36 11.12 1.40 0.22
N SER A 37 11.98 1.53 -0.79
CA SER A 37 11.62 1.95 -2.14
C SER A 37 12.60 1.44 -3.19
N LYS A 38 12.08 1.03 -4.35
CA LYS A 38 12.90 0.53 -5.47
C LYS A 38 13.89 1.58 -5.98
N SER A 39 13.48 2.84 -5.98
CA SER A 39 14.32 3.97 -6.44
C SER A 39 15.55 4.20 -5.55
N ILE A 40 15.44 3.94 -4.24
CA ILE A 40 16.56 4.04 -3.30
C ILE A 40 17.37 2.73 -3.24
N GLY A 41 16.81 1.63 -3.76
CA GLY A 41 17.47 0.32 -3.76
C GLY A 41 17.43 -0.42 -2.42
N ASN A 42 16.71 0.10 -1.42
CA ASN A 42 16.60 -0.50 -0.09
C ASN A 42 15.40 -1.46 0.04
N VAL A 43 15.16 -2.28 -0.98
CA VAL A 43 14.05 -3.24 -1.02
C VAL A 43 14.59 -4.65 -0.87
N ILE A 44 13.89 -5.48 -0.11
CA ILE A 44 14.07 -6.93 -0.09
C ILE A 44 12.90 -7.54 -0.84
N ALA A 45 13.18 -8.45 -1.78
CA ALA A 45 12.13 -9.09 -2.57
C ALA A 45 11.34 -10.10 -1.69
N PRO A 46 10.01 -10.03 -1.65
CA PRO A 46 9.21 -11.00 -0.89
C PRO A 46 9.53 -12.46 -1.24
N GLU A 47 9.83 -12.72 -2.51
CA GLU A 47 10.15 -14.05 -3.01
C GLU A 47 11.43 -14.64 -2.39
N GLU A 48 12.40 -13.80 -2.04
CA GLU A 48 13.64 -14.23 -1.38
C GLU A 48 13.37 -14.68 0.06
N ILE A 49 12.51 -13.94 0.77
CA ILE A 49 12.11 -14.28 2.14
C ILE A 49 11.27 -15.55 2.17
N ILE A 50 10.30 -15.67 1.26
CA ILE A 50 9.43 -16.85 1.15
C ILE A 50 10.24 -18.11 0.89
N LYS A 51 11.22 -18.06 -0.03
CA LYS A 51 12.09 -19.21 -0.32
C LYS A 51 12.91 -19.66 0.89
N LYS A 52 13.26 -18.73 1.78
CA LYS A 52 14.13 -19.01 2.93
C LYS A 52 13.36 -19.42 4.19
N TYR A 53 12.15 -18.89 4.38
CA TYR A 53 11.41 -19.02 5.64
C TYR A 53 9.96 -19.53 5.50
N GLY A 54 9.46 -19.71 4.28
CA GLY A 54 8.04 -19.98 4.01
C GLY A 54 7.20 -18.70 3.84
N ALA A 55 5.95 -18.88 3.40
CA ALA A 55 4.99 -17.80 3.22
C ALA A 55 4.29 -17.42 4.53
#